data_AF-I2Q134-F1
#
_entry.id   AF-I2Q134-F1
#
_cell.length_a   1.000
_cell.length_b   1.000
_cell.length_c   1.000
_cell.angle_alpha   90.00
_cell.angle_beta   90.00
_cell.angle_gamma   90.00
#
_symmetry.space_group_name_H-M   'P 1'
#
loop_
_entity.id
_entity.type
_entity.pdbx_description
1 polymer ?
#
loop_
_entity_poly.entity_id
_entity_poly.type
_entity_poly.pdbx_seq_one_letter_code
_entity_poly.pdbx_strand_id
1 'polypeptide(L)'
;MPCPRSPRLPSLLWLVLVLLIAAAPAHPAGNAGYHVAASEAEKALDKVLHLSGKDPNLLEFVLRTPSYKPKADKGYARFFTKRLLDDMAAQEKAAVQENCNGRYVAGELCGLDYNPLTCAQDEPAGAYRYKTESSAEEKAVVAYKWPEEKDKAATFEMVEEGGMWKVDRVTCRP
;
A
#
# COMPACT_ATOMS: atom_id res chain seq x y z
N MET A 1 8.05 22.88 83.03
CA MET A 1 6.70 22.42 82.62
C MET A 1 6.54 22.65 81.12
N PRO A 2 5.83 21.77 80.38
CA PRO A 2 6.32 21.22 79.11
C PRO A 2 5.58 21.65 77.83
N CYS A 3 6.33 21.69 76.71
CA CYS A 3 5.99 21.30 75.31
C CYS A 3 4.77 21.91 74.56
N PRO A 4 4.62 21.70 73.23
CA PRO A 4 5.56 21.86 72.09
C PRO A 4 4.85 22.46 70.84
N ARG A 5 5.57 22.66 69.70
CA ARG A 5 5.23 22.09 68.36
C ARG A 5 5.97 22.78 67.21
N SER A 6 6.92 22.04 66.66
CA SER A 6 7.38 22.16 65.27
C SER A 6 6.31 21.59 64.31
N PRO A 7 6.14 22.14 63.10
CA PRO A 7 5.61 21.40 61.97
C PRO A 7 6.75 20.80 61.13
N ARG A 8 6.69 19.48 60.97
CA ARG A 8 7.44 18.71 59.98
C ARG A 8 6.82 18.94 58.60
N LEU A 9 7.63 19.29 57.60
CA LEU A 9 7.27 19.17 56.19
C LEU A 9 7.71 17.79 55.69
N PRO A 10 6.83 17.02 55.02
CA PRO A 10 7.17 15.69 54.53
C PRO A 10 7.95 15.74 53.21
N SER A 11 8.86 14.78 53.09
CA SER A 11 9.65 14.44 51.91
C SER A 11 8.86 14.49 50.61
N LEU A 12 9.33 15.28 49.66
CA LEU A 12 9.01 15.10 48.25
C LEU A 12 9.68 13.82 47.75
N LEU A 13 8.88 12.76 47.58
CA LEU A 13 9.25 11.61 46.74
C LEU A 13 9.40 12.09 45.29
N TRP A 14 10.61 12.04 44.77
CA TRP A 14 10.89 12.12 43.34
C TRP A 14 10.63 10.75 42.71
N LEU A 15 9.56 10.60 41.94
CA LEU A 15 9.40 9.49 41.00
C LEU A 15 10.22 9.80 39.74
N VAL A 16 11.32 9.08 39.56
CA VAL A 16 12.08 9.05 38.30
C VAL A 16 11.41 8.04 37.38
N LEU A 17 10.68 8.55 36.38
CA LEU A 17 10.10 7.74 35.30
C LEU A 17 11.20 7.44 34.27
N VAL A 18 11.73 6.23 34.28
CA VAL A 18 12.66 5.74 33.24
C VAL A 18 11.82 5.32 32.03
N LEU A 19 11.82 6.13 30.97
CA LEU A 19 11.31 5.72 29.66
C LEU A 19 12.28 4.71 29.04
N LEU A 20 11.94 3.43 29.10
CA LEU A 20 12.54 2.41 28.23
C LEU A 20 11.97 2.59 26.82
N ILE A 21 12.71 3.28 25.96
CA ILE A 21 12.46 3.27 24.52
C ILE A 21 12.92 1.91 24.00
N ALA A 22 11.99 0.97 23.90
CA ALA A 22 12.21 -0.28 23.18
C ALA A 22 12.29 0.03 21.69
N ALA A 23 13.50 0.22 21.16
CA ALA A 23 13.73 0.22 19.73
C ALA A 23 13.56 -1.22 19.22
N ALA A 24 12.45 -1.49 18.52
CA ALA A 24 12.24 -2.77 17.86
C ALA A 24 13.37 -3.04 16.85
N PRO A 25 13.87 -4.29 16.74
CA PRO A 25 14.92 -4.62 15.81
C PRO A 25 14.39 -4.49 14.37
N ALA A 26 14.96 -3.56 13.61
CA ALA A 26 14.81 -3.53 12.17
C ALA A 26 15.47 -4.79 11.59
N HIS A 27 14.67 -5.77 11.18
CA HIS A 27 15.20 -6.94 10.48
C HIS A 27 15.78 -6.48 9.14
N PRO A 28 17.06 -6.77 8.84
CA PRO A 28 17.60 -6.45 7.54
C PRO A 28 16.80 -7.21 6.49
N ALA A 29 16.13 -6.48 5.59
CA ALA A 29 15.58 -7.03 4.37
C ALA A 29 16.75 -7.71 3.63
N GLY A 30 16.78 -9.04 3.67
CA GLY A 30 17.87 -9.82 3.13
C GLY A 30 18.09 -9.47 1.66
N ASN A 31 19.35 -9.42 1.23
CA ASN A 31 19.81 -9.25 -0.15
C ASN A 31 19.40 -10.42 -1.09
N ALA A 32 18.23 -11.02 -0.89
CA ALA A 32 17.66 -11.97 -1.83
C ALA A 32 17.32 -11.24 -3.13
N GLY A 33 17.70 -11.83 -4.26
CA GLY A 33 17.23 -11.38 -5.57
C GLY A 33 15.72 -11.56 -5.71
N TYR A 34 15.18 -11.27 -6.90
CA TYR A 34 13.77 -11.46 -7.17
C TYR A 34 13.33 -12.93 -7.02
N HIS A 35 12.23 -13.17 -6.31
CA HIS A 35 11.69 -14.49 -6.01
C HIS A 35 10.16 -14.54 -6.19
N VAL A 36 9.55 -15.72 -6.01
CA VAL A 36 8.09 -15.81 -5.83
C VAL A 36 7.67 -15.14 -4.52
N ALA A 37 6.43 -14.70 -4.40
CA ALA A 37 5.94 -14.04 -3.18
C ALA A 37 6.18 -14.90 -1.93
N ALA A 38 6.89 -14.37 -0.94
CA ALA A 38 7.33 -15.09 0.25
C ALA A 38 6.87 -14.43 1.55
N SER A 39 7.00 -13.11 1.68
CA SER A 39 6.49 -12.37 2.84
C SER A 39 4.97 -12.21 2.80
N GLU A 40 4.33 -11.93 3.94
CA GLU A 40 2.88 -11.70 3.97
C GLU A 40 2.47 -10.47 3.13
N ALA A 41 3.30 -9.42 3.13
CA ALA A 41 3.11 -8.25 2.28
C ALA A 41 3.21 -8.62 0.78
N GLU A 42 4.19 -9.43 0.39
CA GLU A 42 4.33 -9.90 -0.99
C GLU A 42 3.18 -10.81 -1.41
N LYS A 43 2.72 -11.73 -0.56
CA LYS A 43 1.58 -12.60 -0.85
C LYS A 43 0.28 -11.80 -1.01
N ALA A 44 0.09 -10.77 -0.17
CA ALA A 44 -1.04 -9.87 -0.28
C ALA A 44 -0.98 -9.10 -1.60
N LEU A 45 0.18 -8.55 -1.95
CA LEU A 45 0.39 -7.87 -3.22
C LEU A 45 0.14 -8.81 -4.41
N ASP A 46 0.67 -10.02 -4.38
CA ASP A 46 0.52 -11.01 -5.45
C ASP A 46 -0.94 -11.34 -5.74
N LYS A 47 -1.74 -11.49 -4.68
CA LYS A 47 -3.18 -11.65 -4.81
C LYS A 47 -3.84 -10.45 -5.50
N VAL A 48 -3.44 -9.23 -5.14
CA VAL A 48 -3.99 -8.01 -5.74
C VAL A 48 -3.63 -7.92 -7.23
N LEU A 49 -2.38 -8.18 -7.60
CA LEU A 49 -1.94 -8.11 -9.00
C LEU A 49 -2.62 -9.17 -9.87
N HIS A 50 -2.74 -10.40 -9.39
CA HIS A 50 -3.48 -11.43 -10.10
C HIS A 50 -4.98 -11.13 -10.22
N LEU A 51 -5.58 -10.52 -9.20
CA LEU A 51 -6.98 -10.12 -9.25
C LEU A 51 -7.19 -8.94 -10.21
N SER A 52 -6.25 -8.00 -10.26
CA SER A 52 -6.28 -6.84 -11.16
C SER A 52 -6.26 -7.24 -12.63
N GLY A 53 -5.49 -8.27 -13.00
CA GLY A 53 -5.50 -8.79 -14.37
C GLY A 53 -6.80 -9.53 -14.74
N LYS A 54 -7.33 -10.34 -13.81
CA LYS A 54 -8.47 -11.24 -14.10
C LYS A 54 -9.84 -10.60 -13.97
N ASP A 55 -9.98 -9.55 -13.18
CA ASP A 55 -11.27 -8.96 -12.82
C ASP A 55 -11.31 -7.47 -13.15
N PRO A 56 -11.89 -7.07 -14.29
CA PRO A 56 -11.94 -5.66 -14.69
C PRO A 56 -12.68 -4.78 -13.66
N ASN A 57 -13.61 -5.34 -12.87
CA ASN A 57 -14.31 -4.56 -11.84
C ASN A 57 -13.39 -4.09 -10.72
N LEU A 58 -12.26 -4.78 -10.46
CA LEU A 58 -11.29 -4.30 -9.47
C LEU A 58 -10.64 -3.00 -9.96
N LEU A 59 -10.24 -2.96 -11.23
CA LEU A 59 -9.62 -1.76 -11.78
C LEU A 59 -10.63 -0.61 -11.83
N GLU A 60 -11.86 -0.86 -12.30
CA GLU A 60 -12.94 0.12 -12.27
C GLU A 60 -13.24 0.63 -10.85
N PHE A 61 -13.19 -0.24 -9.84
CA PHE A 61 -13.32 0.14 -8.42
C PHE A 61 -12.21 1.09 -7.97
N VAL A 62 -10.96 0.72 -8.26
CA VAL A 62 -9.77 1.50 -7.84
C VAL A 62 -9.75 2.87 -8.50
N LEU A 63 -10.06 2.93 -9.79
CA LEU A 63 -10.11 4.17 -10.57
C LEU A 63 -11.40 4.97 -10.33
N ARG A 64 -12.40 4.38 -9.67
CA ARG A 64 -13.74 4.94 -9.46
C ARG A 64 -14.41 5.39 -10.76
N THR A 65 -14.27 4.57 -11.81
CA THR A 65 -14.87 4.88 -13.11
C THR A 65 -16.41 4.81 -13.01
N PRO A 66 -17.15 5.54 -13.87
CA PRO A 66 -18.61 5.44 -13.92
C PRO A 66 -19.12 4.05 -14.31
N SER A 67 -18.28 3.24 -14.95
CA SER A 67 -18.60 1.87 -15.35
C SER A 67 -18.61 0.88 -14.18
N TYR A 68 -17.99 1.24 -13.05
CA TYR A 68 -17.92 0.39 -11.88
C TYR A 68 -19.32 -0.03 -11.41
N LYS A 69 -19.49 -1.34 -11.15
CA LYS A 69 -20.74 -1.93 -10.70
C LYS A 69 -20.63 -2.33 -9.23
N PRO A 70 -21.19 -1.56 -8.27
CA PRO A 70 -21.11 -1.88 -6.84
C PRO A 70 -21.66 -3.26 -6.47
N LYS A 71 -22.65 -3.76 -7.22
CA LYS A 71 -23.21 -5.11 -7.01
C LYS A 71 -22.24 -6.25 -7.35
N ALA A 72 -21.18 -5.95 -8.11
CA ALA A 72 -20.11 -6.90 -8.45
C ALA A 72 -18.90 -6.79 -7.48
N ASP A 73 -18.98 -5.94 -6.45
CA ASP A 73 -17.90 -5.81 -5.47
C ASP A 73 -17.66 -7.12 -4.73
N LYS A 74 -16.40 -7.60 -4.76
CA LYS A 74 -15.94 -8.79 -4.03
C LYS A 74 -15.24 -8.42 -2.72
N GLY A 75 -15.55 -7.24 -2.20
CA GLY A 75 -14.90 -6.63 -1.04
C GLY A 75 -13.53 -6.08 -1.40
N TYR A 76 -13.39 -5.41 -2.55
CA TYR A 76 -12.10 -4.90 -3.04
C TYR A 76 -11.48 -3.87 -2.09
N ALA A 77 -12.31 -3.08 -1.39
CA ALA A 77 -11.87 -2.04 -0.47
C ALA A 77 -10.87 -2.53 0.61
N ARG A 78 -10.91 -3.81 0.98
CA ARG A 78 -10.00 -4.36 2.00
C ARG A 78 -8.54 -4.42 1.54
N PHE A 79 -8.28 -4.38 0.24
CA PHE A 79 -6.93 -4.52 -0.33
C PHE A 79 -6.17 -3.19 -0.44
N PHE A 80 -6.85 -2.07 -0.27
CA PHE A 80 -6.33 -0.75 -0.60
C PHE A 80 -6.54 0.21 0.56
N THR A 81 -5.58 1.10 0.80
CA THR A 81 -5.82 2.23 1.70
C THR A 81 -6.73 3.26 1.02
N LYS A 82 -7.40 4.09 1.82
CA LYS A 82 -8.19 5.22 1.28
C LYS A 82 -7.32 6.15 0.43
N ARG A 83 -6.07 6.35 0.86
CA ARG A 83 -5.09 7.18 0.17
C ARG A 83 -4.84 6.71 -1.25
N LEU A 84 -4.50 5.42 -1.45
CA LEU A 84 -4.31 4.88 -2.79
C LEU A 84 -5.54 5.08 -3.67
N LEU A 85 -6.74 4.81 -3.14
CA LEU A 85 -7.99 4.95 -3.90
C LEU A 85 -8.26 6.40 -4.31
N ASP A 86 -7.91 7.36 -3.47
CA ASP A 86 -8.03 8.79 -3.80
C ASP A 86 -7.00 9.20 -4.86
N ASP A 87 -5.74 8.74 -4.72
CA ASP A 87 -4.66 9.04 -5.67
C ASP A 87 -4.94 8.44 -7.06
N MET A 88 -5.48 7.21 -7.12
CA MET A 88 -5.83 6.54 -8.37
C MET A 88 -7.03 7.18 -9.07
N ALA A 89 -8.07 7.52 -8.32
CA ALA A 89 -9.21 8.24 -8.86
C ALA A 89 -8.82 9.65 -9.36
N ALA A 90 -7.85 10.31 -8.71
CA ALA A 90 -7.33 11.58 -9.17
C ALA A 90 -6.54 11.45 -10.48
N GLN A 91 -5.71 10.41 -10.63
CA GLN A 91 -4.99 10.11 -11.87
C GLN A 91 -5.94 9.83 -13.03
N GLU A 92 -6.95 8.98 -12.82
CA GLU A 92 -7.98 8.70 -13.83
C GLU A 92 -8.72 9.98 -14.23
N LYS A 93 -9.15 10.79 -13.25
CA LYS A 93 -9.82 12.06 -13.54
C LYS A 93 -8.95 13.02 -14.35
N ALA A 94 -7.64 13.07 -14.07
CA ALA A 94 -6.70 13.88 -14.84
C ALA A 94 -6.59 13.38 -16.29
N ALA A 95 -6.49 12.07 -16.50
CA ALA A 95 -6.47 11.48 -17.84
C ALA A 95 -7.75 11.80 -18.62
N VAL A 96 -8.93 11.65 -17.99
CA VAL A 96 -10.22 12.01 -18.61
C VAL A 96 -10.32 13.50 -18.93
N GLN A 97 -9.73 14.36 -18.08
CA GLN A 97 -9.66 15.80 -18.34
C GLN A 97 -8.83 16.11 -19.57
N GLU A 98 -7.68 15.47 -19.71
CA GLU A 98 -6.74 15.66 -20.82
C GLU A 98 -7.28 15.09 -22.14
N ASN A 99 -7.74 13.84 -22.11
CA ASN A 99 -8.11 13.09 -23.31
C ASN A 99 -9.51 13.43 -23.82
N CYS A 100 -10.45 13.76 -22.92
CA CYS A 100 -11.86 13.93 -23.27
C CYS A 100 -12.55 15.10 -22.55
N ASN A 101 -11.81 16.15 -22.18
CA ASN A 101 -12.36 17.37 -21.54
C ASN A 101 -13.22 17.09 -20.29
N GLY A 102 -12.87 16.06 -19.53
CA GLY A 102 -13.46 15.73 -18.23
C GLY A 102 -14.72 14.87 -18.32
N ARG A 103 -14.98 14.23 -19.47
CA ARG A 103 -16.14 13.34 -19.66
C ARG A 103 -15.75 12.05 -20.37
N TYR A 104 -16.36 10.94 -19.98
CA TYR A 104 -16.25 9.70 -20.74
C TYR A 104 -17.12 9.78 -22.00
N VAL A 105 -16.52 9.51 -23.16
CA VAL A 105 -17.19 9.45 -24.46
C VAL A 105 -17.19 7.99 -24.91
N ALA A 106 -18.35 7.48 -25.31
CA ALA A 106 -18.50 6.09 -25.71
C ALA A 106 -17.64 5.79 -26.95
N GLY A 107 -16.80 4.75 -26.85
CA GLY A 107 -15.88 4.34 -27.93
C GLY A 107 -14.51 5.01 -27.90
N GLU A 108 -14.31 6.02 -27.05
CA GLU A 108 -13.04 6.74 -26.92
C GLU A 108 -12.24 6.29 -25.69
N LEU A 109 -10.92 6.36 -25.78
CA LEU A 109 -10.01 6.09 -24.66
C LEU A 109 -9.81 7.35 -23.82
N CYS A 110 -10.77 7.62 -22.93
CA CYS A 110 -10.73 8.82 -22.10
C CYS A 110 -9.90 8.66 -20.82
N GLY A 111 -9.93 7.49 -20.19
CA GLY A 111 -9.22 7.21 -18.95
C GLY A 111 -7.74 6.92 -19.15
N LEU A 112 -7.10 6.35 -18.12
CA LEU A 112 -5.79 5.73 -18.24
C LEU A 112 -5.82 4.64 -19.31
N ASP A 113 -4.81 4.62 -20.17
CA ASP A 113 -4.62 3.64 -21.25
C ASP A 113 -3.83 2.38 -20.81
N TYR A 114 -3.56 2.27 -19.52
CA TYR A 114 -2.82 1.16 -18.91
C TYR A 114 -3.40 0.82 -17.52
N ASN A 115 -3.06 -0.36 -17.00
CA ASN A 115 -3.40 -0.74 -15.63
C ASN A 115 -2.32 -0.19 -14.67
N PRO A 116 -2.63 0.79 -13.81
CA PRO A 116 -1.65 1.40 -12.92
C PRO A 116 -1.21 0.50 -11.77
N LEU A 117 -1.92 -0.60 -11.50
CA LEU A 117 -1.47 -1.60 -10.52
C LEU A 117 -0.43 -2.54 -11.13
N THR A 118 -0.47 -2.84 -12.42
CA THR A 118 0.51 -3.72 -13.08
C THR A 118 1.49 -2.98 -13.99
N CYS A 119 1.37 -1.64 -14.07
CA CYS A 119 2.15 -0.72 -14.88
C CYS A 119 2.32 -1.20 -16.33
N ALA A 120 1.24 -1.73 -16.90
CA ALA A 120 1.24 -2.32 -18.23
C ALA A 120 -0.14 -2.19 -18.90
N GLN A 121 -0.13 -2.19 -20.23
CA GLN A 121 -1.35 -2.27 -21.03
C GLN A 121 -1.84 -3.72 -21.15
N ASP A 122 -0.91 -4.65 -21.37
CA ASP A 122 -1.17 -6.09 -21.48
C ASP A 122 -0.84 -6.85 -20.18
N GLU A 123 -1.16 -8.15 -20.14
CA GLU A 123 -0.77 -9.05 -19.05
C GLU A 123 0.57 -9.78 -19.33
N PRO A 124 1.36 -10.12 -18.30
CA PRO A 124 2.58 -10.91 -18.49
C PRO A 124 2.31 -12.33 -18.92
N ALA A 125 3.15 -12.83 -19.83
CA ALA A 125 3.40 -14.25 -19.93
C ALA A 125 4.20 -14.72 -18.69
N GLY A 126 3.50 -15.17 -17.65
CA GLY A 126 4.09 -15.88 -16.51
C GLY A 126 3.92 -15.22 -15.14
N ALA A 127 4.52 -15.82 -14.13
CA ALA A 127 4.35 -15.41 -12.73
C ALA A 127 5.23 -14.20 -12.37
N TYR A 128 4.62 -13.23 -11.68
CA TYR A 128 5.30 -12.08 -11.11
C TYR A 128 6.45 -12.50 -10.18
N ARG A 129 7.46 -11.64 -10.09
CA ARG A 129 8.58 -11.80 -9.16
C ARG A 129 8.69 -10.59 -8.23
N TYR A 130 9.02 -10.83 -6.98
CA TYR A 130 9.01 -9.84 -5.91
C TYR A 130 10.36 -9.76 -5.23
N LYS A 131 10.62 -8.59 -4.65
CA LYS A 131 11.73 -8.34 -3.74
C LYS A 131 11.26 -7.30 -2.72
N THR A 132 11.19 -7.68 -1.45
CA THR A 132 11.02 -6.71 -0.36
C THR A 132 12.29 -5.85 -0.24
N GLU A 133 12.20 -4.57 -0.62
CA GLU A 133 13.30 -3.59 -0.56
C GLU A 133 13.52 -3.05 0.86
N SER A 134 12.44 -2.92 1.65
CA SER A 134 12.51 -2.61 3.08
C SER A 134 11.27 -3.14 3.80
N SER A 135 11.40 -3.41 5.10
CA SER A 135 10.28 -3.87 5.94
C SER A 135 10.44 -3.35 7.37
N ALA A 136 9.32 -2.95 7.96
CA ALA A 136 9.12 -2.61 9.36
C ALA A 136 7.79 -3.26 9.81
N GLU A 137 7.50 -3.24 11.11
CA GLU A 137 6.41 -4.03 11.72
C GLU A 137 5.08 -3.96 10.96
N GLU A 138 4.64 -2.77 10.53
CA GLU A 138 3.37 -2.56 9.84
C GLU A 138 3.54 -1.95 8.42
N LYS A 139 4.77 -1.94 7.89
CA LYS A 139 5.07 -1.31 6.59
C LYS A 139 6.08 -2.13 5.80
N ALA A 140 5.86 -2.27 4.50
CA ALA A 140 6.84 -2.88 3.61
C ALA A 140 6.93 -2.12 2.30
N VAL A 141 8.13 -2.07 1.73
CA VAL A 141 8.35 -1.59 0.37
C VAL A 141 8.70 -2.80 -0.48
N VAL A 142 7.85 -3.12 -1.46
CA VAL A 142 7.98 -4.31 -2.30
C VAL A 142 8.19 -3.88 -3.74
N ALA A 143 9.35 -4.22 -4.31
CA ALA A 143 9.54 -4.13 -5.75
C ALA A 143 8.96 -5.36 -6.43
N TYR A 144 8.34 -5.15 -7.59
CA TYR A 144 7.92 -6.25 -8.46
C TYR A 144 8.57 -6.14 -9.83
N LYS A 145 8.72 -7.27 -10.50
CA LYS A 145 9.05 -7.33 -11.91
C LYS A 145 8.30 -8.43 -12.61
N TRP A 146 8.22 -8.30 -13.92
CA TRP A 146 7.75 -9.34 -14.79
C TRP A 146 8.84 -10.43 -14.90
N PRO A 147 8.47 -11.70 -15.09
CA PRO A 147 9.43 -12.80 -15.04
C PRO A 147 10.58 -12.64 -16.03
N GLU A 148 10.30 -12.15 -17.23
CA GLU A 148 11.26 -11.97 -18.33
C GLU A 148 11.99 -10.63 -18.30
N GLU A 149 11.50 -9.68 -17.50
CA GLU A 149 12.09 -8.34 -17.39
C GLU A 149 13.32 -8.35 -16.48
N LYS A 150 14.36 -7.61 -16.86
CA LYS A 150 15.56 -7.43 -16.01
C LYS A 150 15.29 -6.48 -14.86
N ASP A 151 14.55 -5.43 -15.15
CA ASP A 151 14.32 -4.30 -14.27
C ASP A 151 12.95 -4.41 -13.58
N LYS A 152 12.82 -3.76 -12.41
CA LYS A 152 11.56 -3.72 -11.65
C LYS A 152 10.51 -2.96 -12.42
N ALA A 153 9.27 -3.44 -12.52
CA ALA A 153 8.20 -2.72 -13.21
C ALA A 153 7.56 -1.63 -12.33
N ALA A 154 7.45 -1.86 -11.01
CA ALA A 154 7.13 -0.82 -10.03
C ALA A 154 7.66 -1.16 -8.63
N THR A 155 7.52 -0.17 -7.77
CA THR A 155 7.63 -0.33 -6.32
C THR A 155 6.26 -0.07 -5.68
N PHE A 156 5.90 -0.88 -4.69
CA PHE A 156 4.71 -0.71 -3.86
C PHE A 156 5.09 -0.37 -2.42
N GLU A 157 4.40 0.61 -1.85
CA GLU A 157 4.34 0.80 -0.41
C GLU A 157 3.12 0.03 0.11
N MET A 158 3.37 -0.92 1.02
CA MET A 158 2.38 -1.76 1.67
C MET A 158 2.26 -1.35 3.13
N VAL A 159 1.04 -1.36 3.66
CA VAL A 159 0.77 -1.09 5.09
C VAL A 159 -0.11 -2.20 5.68
N GLU A 160 0.13 -2.53 6.94
CA GLU A 160 -0.75 -3.43 7.69
C GLU A 160 -1.79 -2.63 8.45
N GLU A 161 -3.08 -2.87 8.20
CA GLU A 161 -4.19 -2.23 8.90
C GLU A 161 -5.21 -3.29 9.33
N GLY A 162 -5.38 -3.46 10.64
CA GLY A 162 -6.36 -4.41 11.19
C GLY A 162 -6.03 -5.87 10.85
N GLY A 163 -4.74 -6.23 10.86
CA GLY A 163 -4.27 -7.59 10.56
C GLY A 163 -4.28 -7.94 9.07
N MET A 164 -4.36 -6.94 8.18
CA MET A 164 -4.39 -7.14 6.73
C MET A 164 -3.43 -6.18 6.03
N TRP A 165 -2.58 -6.73 5.17
CA TRP A 165 -1.72 -5.95 4.29
C TRP A 165 -2.53 -5.34 3.14
N LYS A 166 -2.34 -4.03 2.96
CA LYS A 166 -3.00 -3.22 1.94
C LYS A 166 -1.95 -2.48 1.10
N VAL A 167 -2.31 -2.21 -0.14
CA VAL A 167 -1.51 -1.33 -0.99
C VAL A 167 -1.81 0.12 -0.60
N ASP A 168 -0.78 0.86 -0.21
CA ASP A 168 -0.87 2.30 0.11
C ASP A 168 -0.41 3.19 -1.04
N ARG A 169 0.60 2.74 -1.79
CA ARG A 169 1.11 3.44 -2.97
C ARG A 169 1.65 2.45 -3.99
N VAL A 170 1.53 2.79 -5.27
CA VAL A 170 2.34 2.21 -6.35
C VAL A 170 3.12 3.31 -7.05
N THR A 171 4.33 2.98 -7.51
CA THR A 171 5.13 3.87 -8.35
C THR A 171 5.71 3.06 -9.49
N CYS A 172 5.04 3.16 -10.64
CA CYS A 172 5.54 2.60 -11.90
C CYS A 172 6.89 3.20 -12.25
N ARG A 173 7.73 2.43 -12.95
CA ARG A 173 8.92 3.01 -13.58
C ARG A 173 8.54 4.21 -14.47
N PRO A 174 9.37 5.27 -14.51
CA PRO A 174 9.32 6.22 -15.61
C PRO A 174 9.72 5.57 -16.94
#